data_AF-A0A2E0X5R9-F1
#
_entry.id   AF-A0A2E0X5R9-F1
#
_cell.length_a   1.000
_cell.length_b   1.000
_cell.length_c   1.000
_cell.angle_alpha   90.00
_cell.angle_beta   90.00
_cell.angle_gamma   90.00
#
_symmetry.space_group_name_H-M   'P 1'
#
loop_
_entity.id
_entity.type
_entity.pdbx_description
1 polymer ?
#
loop_
_entity_poly.entity_id
_entity_poly.type
_entity_poly.pdbx_seq_one_letter_code
_entity_poly.pdbx_strand_id
1 'polypeptide(L)'
;MHKPVYCGHCGQQLQPEVAKVGAEAGGEYSNAREHTHYWCCHCEHAWPLPMVDRTEQLCEACDRYIPLGQSYCLYCGHHCAEPFASTSGLPADETPPLRRSASLQLGRTDNLFVRVARLLQLMNDQPNVRTEPLPGDRSGSYMYWFDGGACRCLTGGPVEFEFDDGSSATQWVFSDPFSVTFRLADGTELSLKEFATGETSRRLA
;
A
#
# COMPACT_ATOMS: atom_id res chain seq x y z
N MET A 1 1.83 27.76 16.71
CA MET A 1 1.86 26.39 17.26
C MET A 1 2.01 25.44 16.09
N HIS A 2 3.09 24.64 16.04
CA HIS A 2 3.26 23.62 14.99
C HIS A 2 2.34 22.43 15.30
N LYS A 3 1.66 21.89 14.30
CA LYS A 3 0.85 20.67 14.45
C LYS A 3 1.80 19.48 14.69
N PRO A 4 1.46 18.54 15.59
CA PRO A 4 2.23 17.31 15.75
C PRO A 4 2.17 16.48 14.47
N VAL A 5 3.28 15.82 14.15
CA VAL A 5 3.45 14.94 13.00
C VAL A 5 3.57 13.51 13.50
N TYR A 6 3.04 12.52 12.79
CA TYR A 6 3.10 11.10 13.17
C TYR A 6 3.79 10.25 12.11
N CYS A 7 4.35 9.12 12.52
CA CYS A 7 5.02 8.16 11.66
C CYS A 7 4.01 7.28 10.94
N GLY A 8 3.98 7.28 9.60
CA GLY A 8 3.11 6.39 8.83
C GLY A 8 3.40 4.89 8.97
N HIS A 9 4.54 4.52 9.58
CA HIS A 9 4.89 3.11 9.82
C HIS A 9 4.41 2.61 11.20
N CYS A 10 4.63 3.38 12.27
CA CYS A 10 4.33 2.94 13.64
C CYS A 10 3.31 3.80 14.40
N GLY A 11 2.84 4.91 13.82
CA GLY A 11 1.88 5.83 14.44
C GLY A 11 2.43 6.74 15.55
N GLN A 12 3.72 6.67 15.88
CA GLN A 12 4.33 7.51 16.93
C GLN A 12 4.60 8.93 16.43
N GLN A 13 4.58 9.91 17.36
CA GLN A 13 4.83 11.31 17.03
C GLN A 13 6.30 11.50 16.57
N LEU A 14 6.49 12.04 15.37
CA LEU A 14 7.80 12.40 14.83
C LEU A 14 8.30 13.68 15.50
N GLN A 15 9.60 13.71 15.77
CA GLN A 15 10.27 14.95 16.16
C GLN A 15 10.94 15.57 14.94
N PRO A 16 10.81 16.89 14.73
CA PRO A 16 11.55 17.57 13.68
C PRO A 16 13.04 17.49 14.02
N GLU A 17 13.81 16.78 13.20
CA GLU A 17 15.26 16.76 13.35
C GLU A 17 15.82 17.81 12.39
N VAL A 18 16.27 18.93 12.96
CA VAL A 18 17.08 19.89 12.22
C VAL A 18 18.45 19.26 12.11
N ALA A 19 18.70 18.54 11.01
CA ALA A 19 20.03 18.07 10.69
C ALA A 19 20.96 19.29 10.66
N LYS A 20 21.80 19.44 11.69
CA LYS A 20 22.89 20.40 11.67
C LYS A 20 23.88 19.87 10.65
N VAL A 21 23.76 20.30 9.40
CA VAL A 21 24.78 20.06 8.40
C VAL A 21 26.06 20.66 8.95
N GLY A 22 27.02 19.81 9.30
CA GLY A 22 28.27 20.20 9.90
C GLY A 22 28.94 21.28 9.05
N ALA A 23 29.14 22.44 9.63
CA ALA A 23 29.90 23.55 9.05
C ALA A 23 31.41 23.23 9.08
N GLU A 24 31.82 22.12 8.47
CA GLU A 24 33.22 21.71 8.39
C GLU A 24 33.63 21.48 6.93
N ALA A 25 33.74 22.58 6.17
CA ALA A 25 34.74 22.79 5.12
C ALA A 25 34.47 24.15 4.47
N GLY A 26 35.43 25.06 4.56
CA GLY A 26 35.36 26.43 4.02
C GLY A 26 35.29 26.45 2.48
N GLY A 27 34.11 26.18 1.94
CA GLY A 27 33.78 26.38 0.54
C GLY A 27 32.75 27.49 0.41
N GLU A 28 33.17 28.60 -0.20
CA GLU A 28 32.40 29.82 -0.45
C GLU A 28 31.31 29.63 -1.52
N TYR A 29 30.54 28.54 -1.49
CA TYR A 29 29.39 28.31 -2.36
C TYR A 29 28.39 27.35 -1.69
N SER A 30 27.37 27.84 -1.00
CA SER A 30 26.27 26.97 -0.54
C SER A 30 24.91 27.66 -0.53
N ASN A 31 24.17 27.48 -1.63
CA ASN A 31 22.71 27.47 -1.61
C ASN A 31 22.22 26.13 -1.02
N ALA A 32 22.75 25.73 0.14
CA ALA A 32 22.31 24.52 0.83
C ALA A 32 20.92 24.82 1.40
N ARG A 33 19.88 24.47 0.66
CA ARG A 33 18.52 24.40 1.21
C ARG A 33 18.58 23.41 2.36
N GLU A 34 18.28 23.88 3.56
CA GLU A 34 18.10 23.04 4.74
C GLU A 34 17.03 22.00 4.41
N HIS A 35 17.45 20.78 4.07
CA HIS A 35 16.54 19.65 3.94
C HIS A 35 16.23 19.18 5.36
N THR A 36 15.22 19.81 5.97
CA THR A 36 14.69 19.31 7.23
C THR A 36 14.09 17.91 6.96
N HIS A 37 14.40 16.93 7.79
CA HIS A 37 13.84 15.57 7.71
C HIS A 37 13.07 15.33 9.01
N TYR A 38 12.07 14.44 8.96
CA TYR A 38 11.46 13.93 10.18
C TYR A 38 12.03 12.56 10.48
N TRP A 39 12.46 12.36 11.73
CA TRP A 39 13.00 11.09 12.19
C TRP A 39 12.02 10.43 13.15
N CYS A 40 11.73 9.14 12.92
CA CYS A 40 10.98 8.34 13.87
C CYS A 40 11.93 7.60 14.81
N CYS A 41 11.97 7.99 16.07
CA CYS A 41 12.80 7.32 17.08
C CYS A 41 12.35 5.88 17.39
N HIS A 42 11.13 5.49 17.04
CA HIS A 42 10.61 4.16 17.33
C HIS A 42 10.93 3.14 16.24
N CYS A 43 10.94 3.54 14.98
CA CYS A 43 11.19 2.63 13.85
C CYS A 43 12.46 2.99 13.06
N GLU A 44 13.25 3.95 13.55
CA GLU A 44 14.52 4.39 12.96
C GLU A 44 14.40 4.73 11.46
N HIS A 45 13.28 5.35 11.07
CA HIS A 45 12.99 5.68 9.68
C HIS A 45 12.95 7.19 9.47
N ALA A 46 13.68 7.65 8.44
CA ALA A 46 13.70 9.06 8.01
C ALA A 46 12.62 9.31 6.95
N TRP A 47 11.84 10.38 7.13
CA TRP A 47 10.78 10.79 6.22
C TRP A 47 11.16 12.09 5.50
N PRO A 48 11.22 12.11 4.15
CA PRO A 48 11.48 13.33 3.39
C PRO A 48 10.27 14.28 3.44
N LEU A 49 10.55 15.58 3.35
CA LEU A 49 9.64 16.66 3.78
C LEU A 49 8.51 17.15 2.84
N PRO A 50 8.02 16.45 1.79
CA PRO A 50 6.74 16.85 1.23
C PRO A 50 5.53 16.10 1.84
N MET A 51 5.72 15.11 2.73
CA MET A 51 4.61 14.23 3.14
C MET A 51 3.87 14.62 4.44
N VAL A 52 4.23 15.74 5.07
CA VAL A 52 4.06 15.84 6.53
C VAL A 52 2.88 16.69 7.02
N ASP A 53 2.13 17.36 6.14
CA ASP A 53 1.04 18.25 6.59
C ASP A 53 -0.37 17.71 6.36
N ARG A 54 -0.61 16.43 6.71
CA ARG A 54 -1.94 15.83 6.56
C ARG A 54 -2.32 14.99 7.77
N THR A 55 -2.99 15.65 8.72
CA THR A 55 -3.71 15.05 9.86
C THR A 55 -4.54 13.84 9.41
N GLU A 56 -4.06 12.65 9.70
CA GLU A 56 -4.54 11.37 9.17
C GLU A 56 -6.03 11.13 9.48
N GLN A 57 -6.77 10.60 8.51
CA GLN A 57 -8.07 9.98 8.76
C GLN A 57 -7.81 8.51 9.16
N LEU A 58 -8.62 7.93 10.04
CA LEU A 58 -8.61 6.48 10.25
C LEU A 58 -9.50 5.83 9.20
N CYS A 59 -9.02 4.78 8.56
CA CYS A 59 -9.85 3.99 7.67
C CYS A 59 -10.92 3.27 8.48
N GLU A 60 -12.20 3.59 8.25
CA GLU A 60 -13.33 3.01 8.99
C GLU A 60 -13.45 1.48 8.85
N ALA A 61 -12.78 0.86 7.87
CA ALA A 61 -12.83 -0.58 7.64
C ALA A 61 -11.71 -1.37 8.33
N CYS A 62 -10.54 -0.76 8.57
CA CYS A 62 -9.38 -1.48 9.10
C CYS A 62 -8.65 -0.77 10.24
N ASP A 63 -9.16 0.38 10.69
CA ASP A 63 -8.59 1.21 11.76
C ASP A 63 -7.10 1.57 11.56
N ARG A 64 -6.65 1.60 10.30
CA ARG A 64 -5.32 2.10 9.94
C ARG A 64 -5.37 3.54 9.46
N TYR A 65 -4.34 4.30 9.80
CA TYR A 65 -4.19 5.67 9.34
C TYR A 65 -4.01 5.75 7.82
N ILE A 66 -4.71 6.70 7.21
CA ILE A 66 -4.63 7.02 5.79
C ILE A 66 -4.14 8.48 5.61
N PRO A 67 -3.28 8.75 4.62
CA PRO A 67 -2.94 10.13 4.26
C PRO A 67 -4.18 10.89 3.79
N LEU A 68 -4.40 12.14 4.27
CA LEU A 68 -5.54 12.94 3.79
C LEU A 68 -5.48 13.14 2.27
N GLY A 69 -6.66 13.22 1.65
CA GLY A 69 -6.81 13.39 0.20
C GLY A 69 -6.64 12.11 -0.61
N GLN A 70 -6.39 10.97 0.05
CA GLN A 70 -6.60 9.67 -0.56
C GLN A 70 -8.09 9.33 -0.51
N SER A 71 -8.71 9.09 -1.66
CA SER A 71 -10.09 8.60 -1.73
C SER A 71 -10.21 7.14 -1.29
N TYR A 72 -9.10 6.44 -1.07
CA TYR A 72 -9.06 5.03 -0.71
C TYR A 72 -7.96 4.71 0.30
N CYS A 73 -8.22 3.75 1.17
CA CYS A 73 -7.22 3.21 2.08
C CYS A 73 -6.22 2.37 1.29
N LEU A 74 -4.93 2.71 1.34
CA LEU A 74 -3.88 1.94 0.66
C LEU A 74 -3.69 0.53 1.23
N TYR A 75 -4.18 0.27 2.45
CA TYR A 75 -4.06 -1.04 3.09
C TYR A 75 -5.21 -1.97 2.74
N CYS A 76 -6.45 -1.53 2.92
CA CYS A 76 -7.63 -2.39 2.75
C CYS A 76 -8.47 -2.03 1.53
N GLY A 77 -8.12 -0.95 0.81
CA GLY A 77 -8.84 -0.54 -0.39
C GLY A 77 -10.16 0.19 -0.16
N HIS A 78 -10.58 0.34 1.10
CA HIS A 78 -11.87 0.93 1.43
C HIS A 78 -11.91 2.39 0.98
N HIS A 79 -12.98 2.77 0.28
CA HIS A 79 -13.18 4.16 -0.11
C HIS A 79 -13.35 4.99 1.16
N CYS A 80 -12.45 5.93 1.37
CA CYS A 80 -12.51 6.80 2.52
C CYS A 80 -13.49 7.91 2.14
N ALA A 81 -14.59 8.03 2.87
CA ALA A 81 -15.60 9.04 2.57
C ALA A 81 -14.91 10.41 2.46
N GLU A 82 -15.27 11.18 1.43
CA GLU A 82 -14.76 12.54 1.21
C GLU A 82 -14.77 13.29 2.54
N PRO A 83 -13.64 13.89 2.96
CA PRO A 83 -13.55 14.57 4.25
C PRO A 83 -14.61 15.67 4.25
N PHE A 84 -15.64 15.46 5.07
CA PHE A 84 -16.78 16.33 5.33
C PHE A 84 -16.74 17.65 4.56
N ALA A 85 -17.54 17.76 3.49
CA ALA A 85 -18.05 19.07 3.11
C ALA A 85 -18.71 19.64 4.38
N SER A 86 -18.09 20.66 4.97
CA SER A 86 -18.52 21.28 6.22
C SER A 86 -20.02 21.50 6.23
N THR A 87 -20.75 20.58 6.85
CA THR A 87 -22.18 20.71 7.12
C THR A 87 -22.30 21.51 8.40
N SER A 88 -22.06 22.81 8.27
CA SER A 88 -22.43 23.79 9.26
C SER A 88 -23.96 23.78 9.40
N GLY A 89 -24.49 23.11 10.43
CA GLY A 89 -25.82 23.42 10.97
C GLY A 89 -26.77 22.24 11.22
N LEU A 90 -26.39 21.25 12.03
CA LEU A 90 -27.39 20.36 12.65
C LEU A 90 -27.33 20.43 14.18
N PRO A 91 -28.48 20.47 14.87
CA PRO A 91 -28.58 20.61 16.31
C PRO A 91 -28.09 19.34 17.03
N ALA A 92 -27.44 19.57 18.17
CA ALA A 92 -26.83 18.55 19.01
C ALA A 92 -27.87 17.85 19.89
N ASP A 93 -28.56 16.82 19.39
CA ASP A 93 -29.28 15.90 20.29
C ASP A 93 -29.66 14.53 19.70
N GLU A 94 -28.74 13.84 19.03
CA GLU A 94 -28.95 12.41 18.74
C GLU A 94 -27.68 11.60 19.03
N THR A 95 -27.82 10.68 19.98
CA THR A 95 -26.77 9.73 20.36
C THR A 95 -26.56 8.76 19.20
N PRO A 96 -25.34 8.58 18.68
CA PRO A 96 -25.12 7.71 17.52
C PRO A 96 -25.37 6.25 17.91
N PRO A 97 -26.11 5.48 17.11
CA PRO A 97 -26.35 4.07 17.41
C PRO A 97 -25.02 3.29 17.38
N LEU A 98 -24.86 2.38 18.33
CA LEU A 98 -23.77 1.41 18.38
C LEU A 98 -23.70 0.66 17.04
N ARG A 99 -22.68 1.01 16.23
CA ARG A 99 -22.40 0.39 14.93
C ARG A 99 -22.11 -1.09 15.14
N ARG A 100 -23.06 -1.94 14.76
CA ARG A 100 -22.82 -3.37 14.56
C ARG A 100 -21.79 -3.51 13.44
N SER A 101 -20.70 -4.21 13.73
CA SER A 101 -19.69 -4.65 12.78
C SER A 101 -20.37 -5.40 11.63
N ALA A 102 -20.63 -4.69 10.53
CA ALA A 102 -21.11 -5.28 9.31
C ALA A 102 -19.94 -6.02 8.67
N SER A 103 -20.08 -7.35 8.56
CA SER A 103 -19.25 -8.17 7.68
C SER A 103 -19.18 -7.50 6.30
N LEU A 104 -17.96 -7.23 5.84
CA LEU A 104 -17.65 -6.69 4.51
C LEU A 104 -18.27 -7.59 3.44
N GLN A 105 -19.50 -7.29 3.03
CA GLN A 105 -19.99 -7.70 1.73
C GLN A 105 -19.29 -6.77 0.72
N LEU A 106 -18.19 -7.25 0.14
CA LEU A 106 -17.57 -6.64 -1.05
C LEU A 106 -18.58 -6.69 -2.20
N GLY A 107 -19.47 -5.70 -2.20
CA GLY A 107 -20.47 -5.48 -3.21
C GLY A 107 -20.10 -4.26 -4.03
N ARG A 108 -19.50 -4.53 -5.20
CA ARG A 108 -19.91 -3.88 -6.46
C ARG A 108 -19.48 -2.43 -6.69
N THR A 109 -18.19 -2.13 -6.51
CA THR A 109 -17.33 -1.35 -7.44
C THR A 109 -15.90 -1.45 -6.88
N ASP A 110 -15.35 -2.65 -6.92
CA ASP A 110 -14.01 -2.86 -6.42
C ASP A 110 -13.03 -2.19 -7.37
N ASN A 111 -12.35 -1.18 -6.85
CA ASN A 111 -11.36 -0.45 -7.58
C ASN A 111 -10.28 -1.44 -8.09
N LEU A 112 -10.20 -1.60 -9.41
CA LEU A 112 -9.27 -2.50 -10.08
C LEU A 112 -7.83 -2.27 -9.60
N PHE A 113 -7.46 -1.01 -9.43
CA PHE A 113 -6.13 -0.60 -8.97
C PHE A 113 -5.84 -1.12 -7.55
N VAL A 114 -6.82 -0.99 -6.65
CA VAL A 114 -6.70 -1.49 -5.28
C VAL A 114 -6.51 -3.01 -5.25
N ARG A 115 -7.30 -3.75 -6.05
CA ARG A 115 -7.17 -5.21 -6.16
C ARG A 115 -5.77 -5.58 -6.65
N VAL A 116 -5.31 -4.97 -7.74
CA VAL A 116 -3.98 -5.24 -8.31
C VAL A 116 -2.86 -4.86 -7.33
N ALA A 117 -2.96 -3.71 -6.65
CA ALA A 117 -1.99 -3.30 -5.64
C ALA A 117 -1.88 -4.31 -4.49
N ARG A 118 -3.03 -4.84 -4.03
CA ARG A 118 -3.05 -5.90 -3.00
C ARG A 118 -2.37 -7.17 -3.48
N LEU A 119 -2.62 -7.62 -4.71
CA LEU A 119 -1.99 -8.81 -5.27
C LEU A 119 -0.47 -8.62 -5.42
N LEU A 120 -0.04 -7.47 -5.94
CA LEU A 120 1.39 -7.10 -6.02
C LEU A 120 2.05 -7.11 -4.64
N GLN A 121 1.35 -6.60 -3.62
CA GLN A 121 1.87 -6.59 -2.26
C GLN A 121 2.02 -8.02 -1.71
N LEU A 122 1.04 -8.90 -1.90
CA LEU A 122 1.13 -10.31 -1.50
C LEU A 122 2.25 -11.07 -2.23
N MET A 123 2.51 -10.73 -3.49
CA MET A 123 3.65 -11.32 -4.22
C MET A 123 5.00 -10.87 -3.64
N ASN A 124 5.10 -9.60 -3.24
CA ASN A 124 6.33 -9.01 -2.73
C ASN A 124 6.62 -9.37 -1.26
N ASP A 125 5.59 -9.38 -0.42
CA ASP A 125 5.68 -9.66 1.01
C ASP A 125 4.67 -10.75 1.36
N GLN A 126 5.16 -11.98 1.43
CA GLN A 126 4.36 -13.20 1.60
C GLN A 126 4.23 -13.50 3.09
N PRO A 127 3.06 -13.23 3.72
CA PRO A 127 2.91 -13.43 5.15
C PRO A 127 2.87 -14.91 5.53
N ASN A 128 3.55 -15.29 6.61
CA ASN A 128 3.51 -16.64 7.19
C ASN A 128 3.83 -17.75 6.16
N VAL A 129 4.94 -17.65 5.43
CA VAL A 129 5.36 -18.65 4.45
C VAL A 129 5.54 -20.04 5.08
N ARG A 130 5.00 -21.07 4.42
CA ARG A 130 4.97 -22.48 4.88
C ARG A 130 5.36 -23.44 3.75
N THR A 131 6.04 -24.53 4.09
CA THR A 131 6.39 -25.61 3.15
C THR A 131 5.35 -26.72 3.07
N GLU A 132 4.34 -26.69 3.95
CA GLU A 132 3.25 -27.66 4.00
C GLU A 132 1.90 -26.93 4.11
N PRO A 133 0.82 -27.43 3.47
CA PRO A 133 -0.48 -26.78 3.53
C PRO A 133 -1.17 -26.99 4.89
N LEU A 134 -1.86 -25.96 5.37
CA LEU A 134 -2.79 -26.04 6.48
C LEU A 134 -4.22 -26.40 6.01
N PRO A 135 -5.10 -26.86 6.91
CA PRO A 135 -6.51 -27.00 6.59
C PRO A 135 -7.10 -25.67 6.10
N GLY A 136 -7.63 -25.66 4.87
CA GLY A 136 -8.17 -24.47 4.22
C GLY A 136 -7.24 -23.83 3.20
N ASP A 137 -5.95 -24.17 3.21
CA ASP A 137 -5.01 -23.77 2.16
C ASP A 137 -5.38 -24.45 0.82
N ARG A 138 -4.93 -23.85 -0.28
CA ARG A 138 -5.12 -24.41 -1.62
C ARG A 138 -4.47 -25.78 -1.76
N SER A 139 -5.23 -26.74 -2.29
CA SER A 139 -4.73 -28.06 -2.65
C SER A 139 -3.97 -28.02 -3.97
N GLY A 140 -2.77 -28.60 -4.03
CA GLY A 140 -2.01 -28.72 -5.27
C GLY A 140 -0.53 -28.91 -5.04
N SER A 141 0.21 -29.10 -6.14
CA SER A 141 1.67 -29.18 -6.13
C SER A 141 2.28 -27.77 -6.11
N TYR A 142 2.23 -27.13 -4.96
CA TYR A 142 2.88 -25.84 -4.71
C TYR A 142 4.25 -26.03 -4.08
N MET A 143 5.12 -25.05 -4.27
CA MET A 143 6.44 -25.01 -3.63
C MET A 143 6.33 -24.52 -2.19
N TYR A 144 5.41 -23.59 -1.94
CA TYR A 144 5.07 -23.07 -0.61
C TYR A 144 3.67 -22.44 -0.59
N TRP A 145 3.16 -22.25 0.63
CA TRP A 145 1.90 -21.57 0.96
C TRP A 145 2.18 -20.34 1.80
N PHE A 146 1.27 -19.37 1.78
CA PHE A 146 1.31 -18.16 2.59
C PHE A 146 -0.12 -17.70 2.90
N ASP A 147 -0.29 -16.77 3.83
CA ASP A 147 -1.65 -16.27 4.12
C ASP A 147 -2.15 -15.43 2.94
N GLY A 148 -3.21 -15.92 2.29
CA GLY A 148 -3.78 -15.29 1.10
C GLY A 148 -3.44 -16.00 -0.22
N GLY A 149 -2.62 -17.06 -0.21
CA GLY A 149 -2.38 -17.84 -1.42
C GLY A 149 -1.28 -18.91 -1.35
N ALA A 150 -0.91 -19.41 -2.53
CA ALA A 150 0.15 -20.38 -2.71
C ALA A 150 0.97 -20.06 -3.95
N CYS A 151 2.23 -20.50 -3.96
CA CYS A 151 3.17 -20.24 -5.04
C CYS A 151 3.75 -21.55 -5.58
N ARG A 152 3.84 -21.64 -6.91
CA ARG A 152 4.62 -22.68 -7.59
C ARG A 152 5.61 -22.05 -8.55
N CYS A 153 6.82 -22.60 -8.56
CA CYS A 153 7.86 -22.20 -9.50
C CYS A 153 8.04 -23.32 -10.52
N LEU A 154 7.93 -22.99 -11.81
CA LEU A 154 8.28 -23.93 -12.88
C LEU A 154 9.78 -23.82 -13.13
N THR A 155 10.50 -24.95 -13.11
CA THR A 155 11.95 -24.95 -13.35
C THR A 155 12.28 -24.30 -14.69
N GLY A 156 12.98 -23.15 -14.68
CA GLY A 156 13.30 -22.36 -15.87
C GLY A 156 12.11 -21.62 -16.48
N GLY A 157 10.96 -21.60 -15.81
CA GLY A 157 9.72 -20.96 -16.24
C GLY A 157 9.31 -19.79 -15.33
N PRO A 158 8.08 -19.29 -15.48
CA PRO A 158 7.55 -18.24 -14.63
C PRO A 158 7.28 -18.75 -13.21
N VAL A 159 7.17 -17.79 -12.28
CA VAL A 159 6.63 -18.01 -10.95
C VAL A 159 5.14 -17.75 -11.01
N GLU A 160 4.34 -18.71 -10.54
CA GLU A 160 2.89 -18.66 -10.56
C GLU A 160 2.34 -18.59 -9.14
N PHE A 161 1.47 -17.61 -8.91
CA PHE A 161 0.76 -17.39 -7.66
C PHE A 161 -0.72 -17.67 -7.87
N GLU A 162 -1.33 -18.34 -6.90
CA GLU A 162 -2.78 -18.52 -6.82
C GLU A 162 -3.28 -18.01 -5.48
N PHE A 163 -4.26 -17.11 -5.51
CA PHE A 163 -4.74 -16.40 -4.34
C PHE A 163 -6.09 -16.94 -3.84
N ASP A 164 -6.39 -16.72 -2.56
CA ASP A 164 -7.61 -17.23 -1.92
C ASP A 164 -8.89 -16.57 -2.48
N ASP A 165 -8.77 -15.37 -3.04
CA ASP A 165 -9.90 -14.67 -3.66
C ASP A 165 -10.30 -15.25 -5.02
N GLY A 166 -9.55 -16.24 -5.54
CA GLY A 166 -9.77 -16.85 -6.85
C GLY A 166 -8.89 -16.28 -7.96
N SER A 167 -8.14 -15.20 -7.69
CA SER A 167 -7.21 -14.61 -8.64
C SER A 167 -5.93 -15.45 -8.78
N SER A 168 -5.19 -15.23 -9.87
CA SER A 168 -3.85 -15.77 -10.08
C SER A 168 -2.91 -14.73 -10.69
N ALA A 169 -1.61 -14.91 -10.49
CA ALA A 169 -0.59 -14.09 -11.13
C ALA A 169 0.54 -14.95 -11.69
N THR A 170 1.09 -14.54 -12.83
CA THR A 170 2.24 -15.16 -13.47
C THR A 170 3.33 -14.10 -13.62
N GLN A 171 4.43 -14.28 -12.90
CA GLN A 171 5.60 -13.41 -12.94
C GLN A 171 6.71 -14.06 -13.75
N TRP A 172 7.20 -13.34 -14.75
CA TRP A 172 8.36 -13.77 -15.53
C TRP A 172 9.64 -13.20 -14.90
N VAL A 173 10.41 -14.07 -14.22
CA VAL A 173 11.60 -13.67 -13.46
C VAL A 173 12.81 -13.36 -14.37
N PHE A 174 12.82 -13.91 -15.59
CA PHE A 174 13.92 -13.74 -16.54
C PHE A 174 13.57 -12.84 -17.74
N SER A 175 12.41 -12.18 -17.73
CA SER A 175 12.08 -11.20 -18.78
C SER A 175 12.61 -9.83 -18.41
N ASP A 176 13.46 -9.28 -19.26
CA ASP A 176 13.73 -7.84 -19.32
C ASP A 176 12.91 -7.25 -20.48
N PRO A 177 11.95 -6.35 -20.23
CA PRO A 177 11.59 -5.76 -18.93
C PRO A 177 10.70 -6.66 -18.06
N PHE A 178 10.61 -6.31 -16.77
CA PHE A 178 9.72 -6.93 -15.79
C PHE A 178 8.28 -7.01 -16.30
N SER A 179 7.69 -8.21 -16.24
CA SER A 179 6.30 -8.44 -16.68
C SER A 179 5.56 -9.37 -15.72
N VAL A 180 4.38 -8.93 -15.28
CA VAL A 180 3.43 -9.72 -14.49
C VAL A 180 2.08 -9.75 -15.19
N THR A 181 1.48 -10.92 -15.29
CA THR A 181 0.12 -11.08 -15.79
C THR A 181 -0.78 -11.54 -14.65
N PHE A 182 -1.89 -10.85 -14.44
CA PHE A 182 -2.91 -11.20 -13.45
C PHE A 182 -4.15 -11.73 -14.16
N ARG A 183 -4.78 -12.75 -13.58
CA ARG A 183 -6.15 -13.14 -13.88
C ARG A 183 -6.96 -13.02 -12.61
N LEU A 184 -7.92 -12.09 -12.59
CA LEU A 184 -8.78 -11.86 -11.44
C LEU A 184 -9.88 -12.91 -11.36
N ALA A 185 -10.49 -13.05 -10.19
CA ALA A 185 -11.56 -14.01 -9.93
C ALA A 185 -12.80 -13.86 -10.83
N ASP A 186 -13.06 -12.66 -11.35
CA ASP A 186 -14.13 -12.38 -12.32
C ASP A 186 -13.75 -12.73 -13.76
N GLY A 187 -12.55 -13.27 -13.99
CA GLY A 187 -12.01 -13.63 -15.30
C GLY A 187 -11.27 -12.48 -16.01
N THR A 188 -11.23 -11.27 -15.44
CA THR A 188 -10.48 -10.15 -16.02
C THR A 188 -8.99 -10.46 -16.06
N GLU A 189 -8.35 -10.25 -17.20
CA GLU A 189 -6.92 -10.44 -17.37
C GLU A 189 -6.21 -9.09 -17.55
N LEU A 190 -5.08 -8.90 -16.85
CA LEU A 190 -4.30 -7.66 -16.85
C LEU A 190 -2.82 -7.99 -17.00
N SER A 191 -2.10 -7.18 -17.75
CA SER A 191 -0.64 -7.29 -17.87
C SER A 191 0.02 -5.99 -17.42
N LEU A 192 0.90 -6.10 -16.44
CA LEU A 192 1.76 -5.02 -15.96
C LEU A 192 3.15 -5.23 -16.54
N LYS A 193 3.64 -4.24 -17.28
CA LYS A 193 4.97 -4.24 -17.89
C LYS A 193 5.71 -2.98 -17.48
N GLU A 194 6.92 -3.14 -16.99
CA GLU A 194 7.83 -2.03 -16.88
C GLU A 194 8.31 -1.63 -18.27
N PHE A 195 8.43 -0.34 -18.53
CA PHE A 195 9.05 0.19 -19.74
C PHE A 195 10.30 0.95 -19.30
N ALA A 196 11.44 0.67 -19.94
CA ALA A 196 12.65 1.44 -19.68
C ALA A 196 12.36 2.93 -19.88
N THR A 197 12.65 3.73 -18.84
CA THR A 197 12.51 5.20 -18.84
C THR A 197 13.34 5.81 -19.97
N GLY A 198 12.72 5.94 -21.14
CA GLY A 198 13.35 6.35 -22.40
C GLY A 198 12.45 6.08 -23.60
N GLU A 199 11.59 5.03 -23.53
CA GLU A 199 10.54 4.80 -24.52
C GLU A 199 9.20 5.31 -24.00
N THR A 200 8.77 6.46 -24.51
CA THR A 200 7.39 6.93 -24.32
C THR A 200 6.47 6.03 -25.13
N SER A 201 6.05 4.89 -24.55
CA SER A 201 5.16 3.94 -25.22
C SER A 201 3.75 4.53 -25.35
N ARG A 202 3.50 5.21 -26.47
CA ARG A 202 2.18 5.26 -27.10
C ARG A 202 1.78 3.83 -27.46
N ARG A 203 0.94 3.18 -26.64
CA ARG A 203 -0.02 2.15 -27.07
C ARG A 203 -0.90 1.73 -25.89
N LEU A 204 -2.07 2.35 -25.82
CA LEU A 204 -3.29 1.69 -25.34
C LEU A 204 -4.21 1.67 -26.56
N ALA A 205 -4.50 0.48 -27.07
CA ALA A 205 -5.52 0.19 -28.06
C ALA A 205 -6.36 -0.96 -27.53
#